data_AF-A0A2M7SIN6-F1
#
_entry.id   AF-A0A2M7SIN6-F1
#
_cell.length_a   1.000
_cell.length_b   1.000
_cell.length_c   1.000
_cell.angle_alpha   90.00
_cell.angle_beta   90.00
_cell.angle_gamma   90.00
#
_symmetry.space_group_name_H-M   'P 1'
#
loop_
_entity.id
_entity.type
_entity.pdbx_description
1 polymer ?
#
loop_
_entity_poly.entity_id
_entity_poly.type
_entity_poly.pdbx_seq_one_letter_code
_entity_poly.pdbx_strand_id
1 'polypeptide(L)'
;MRTDKRHTQLRLLFQAFGMIYTFYLLGAGASVGIIPLTRELKKRIVMRYRAFGMYPVELMNPDPVFERVIGDSTEGTDPITAALLRHLFPSAVHAMVLQQLAPVPRSPLVDQYGLFLLAAKPSTFFNMNVDGLARQYCRGHYVLEPHGRIPPALVRSPRWDELIDILLEFGFTAPQIPGVLLPQPEPVTVTSRAAYSAARRLFSHGRYLVIIGYSFGKSPQFDTFDDVEAFEFFRELLRSSGKTVLISPDPGFVGFLCREAMQCSSVHELPLYWDCLSAAISSVLRDSGQRDFSSLSGMTSEVLYRYDRLSEEQSV
;
A
#
# COMPACT_ATOMS: atom_id res chain seq x y z
N MET A 1 10.59 -16.27 -31.47
CA MET A 1 10.78 -16.02 -30.03
C MET A 1 9.83 -14.91 -29.60
N ARG A 2 8.97 -15.13 -28.60
CA ARG A 2 8.15 -14.04 -28.03
C ARG A 2 9.08 -13.17 -27.19
N THR A 3 9.18 -11.88 -27.51
CA THR A 3 9.92 -10.92 -26.70
C THR A 3 9.21 -10.78 -25.35
N ASP A 4 9.94 -11.00 -24.25
CA ASP A 4 9.41 -10.75 -22.91
C ASP A 4 9.11 -9.25 -22.77
N LYS A 5 7.82 -8.94 -22.63
CA LYS A 5 7.33 -7.55 -22.57
C LYS A 5 7.92 -6.80 -21.38
N ARG A 6 8.28 -7.51 -20.29
CA ARG A 6 8.78 -6.95 -19.03
C ARG A 6 9.97 -6.04 -19.23
N HIS A 7 10.85 -6.33 -20.19
CA HIS A 7 12.00 -5.47 -20.51
C HIS A 7 11.57 -4.05 -20.92
N THR A 8 10.59 -3.95 -21.82
CA THR A 8 10.12 -2.66 -22.32
C THR A 8 9.41 -1.88 -21.22
N GLN A 9 8.58 -2.54 -20.41
CA GLN A 9 7.90 -1.90 -19.28
C GLN A 9 8.88 -1.45 -18.20
N LEU A 10 9.91 -2.25 -17.91
CA LEU A 10 10.94 -1.90 -16.94
C LEU A 10 11.79 -0.70 -17.40
N ARG A 11 12.11 -0.60 -18.70
CA ARG A 11 12.75 0.61 -19.25
C ARG A 11 11.89 1.86 -19.06
N LEU A 12 10.58 1.74 -19.26
CA LEU A 12 9.65 2.86 -19.05
C LEU A 12 9.59 3.26 -17.58
N LEU A 13 9.65 2.30 -16.66
CA LEU A 13 9.76 2.58 -15.23
C LEU A 13 11.03 3.38 -14.93
N PHE A 14 12.19 2.94 -15.43
CA PHE A 14 13.46 3.66 -15.21
C PHE A 14 13.46 5.06 -15.81
N GLN A 15 12.84 5.23 -16.99
CA GLN A 15 12.61 6.57 -17.56
C GLN A 15 11.75 7.43 -16.64
N ALA A 16 10.66 6.89 -16.08
CA ALA A 16 9.80 7.62 -15.15
C ALA A 16 10.56 8.06 -13.89
N PHE A 17 11.43 7.20 -13.34
CA PHE A 17 12.31 7.53 -12.22
C PHE A 17 13.34 8.61 -12.55
N GLY A 18 13.82 8.69 -13.80
CA GLY A 18 14.74 9.73 -14.26
C GLY A 18 14.07 11.08 -14.61
N MET A 19 12.74 11.17 -14.55
CA MET A 19 11.99 12.35 -14.97
C MET A 19 11.49 13.15 -13.77
N ILE A 20 11.73 14.46 -13.80
CA ILE A 20 11.12 15.39 -12.83
C ILE A 20 9.60 15.46 -13.03
N TYR A 21 8.89 15.77 -11.96
CA TYR A 21 7.44 15.86 -11.89
C TYR A 21 6.71 14.55 -12.20
N THR A 22 7.38 13.39 -12.12
CA THR A 22 6.68 12.10 -12.16
C THR A 22 5.69 12.00 -11.00
N PHE A 23 4.51 11.48 -11.28
CA PHE A 23 3.46 11.28 -10.28
C PHE A 23 3.43 9.81 -9.87
N TYR A 24 3.68 9.51 -8.62
CA TYR A 24 3.66 8.17 -8.05
C TYR A 24 2.40 7.99 -7.20
N LEU A 25 1.59 6.99 -7.51
CA LEU A 25 0.46 6.56 -6.71
C LEU A 25 0.86 5.28 -5.96
N LEU A 26 1.00 5.38 -4.65
CA LEU A 26 1.45 4.27 -3.80
C LEU A 26 0.26 3.67 -3.04
N GLY A 27 0.09 2.36 -3.15
CA GLY A 27 -0.84 1.57 -2.35
C GLY A 27 -0.14 0.59 -1.43
N ALA A 28 -0.90 -0.31 -0.79
CA ALA A 28 -0.38 -1.24 0.21
C ALA A 28 0.78 -2.10 -0.32
N GLY A 29 0.78 -2.43 -1.62
CA GLY A 29 1.86 -3.18 -2.27
C GLY A 29 3.22 -2.46 -2.26
N ALA A 30 3.26 -1.13 -2.11
CA ALA A 30 4.50 -0.38 -1.96
C ALA A 30 5.20 -0.65 -0.60
N SER A 31 4.44 -1.09 0.41
CA SER A 31 4.91 -1.36 1.78
C SER A 31 4.98 -2.85 2.12
N VAL A 32 4.73 -3.74 1.15
CA VAL A 32 4.76 -5.21 1.37
C VAL A 32 6.12 -5.64 1.92
N GLY A 33 6.09 -6.56 2.89
CA GLY A 33 7.26 -7.03 3.62
C GLY A 33 7.68 -6.12 4.79
N ILE A 34 7.20 -4.87 4.84
CA ILE A 34 7.45 -3.91 5.92
C ILE A 34 6.20 -3.77 6.79
N ILE A 35 5.07 -3.52 6.13
CA ILE A 35 3.75 -3.38 6.73
C ILE A 35 2.93 -4.60 6.31
N PRO A 36 2.27 -5.29 7.25
CA PRO A 36 1.48 -6.47 6.95
C PRO A 36 0.31 -6.12 6.02
N LEU A 37 0.07 -6.98 5.02
CA LEU A 37 -1.15 -6.93 4.21
C LEU A 37 -2.39 -7.30 5.05
N THR A 38 -3.60 -7.01 4.55
CA THR A 38 -4.86 -7.31 5.26
C THR A 38 -4.97 -8.76 5.74
N ARG A 39 -4.57 -9.74 4.92
CA ARG A 39 -4.54 -11.16 5.31
C ARG A 39 -3.61 -11.45 6.49
N GLU A 40 -2.49 -10.73 6.57
CA GLU A 40 -1.52 -10.87 7.66
C GLU A 40 -1.98 -10.12 8.91
N LEU A 41 -2.68 -9.00 8.74
CA LEU A 41 -3.35 -8.29 9.83
C LEU A 41 -4.33 -9.20 10.56
N LYS A 42 -5.21 -9.93 9.84
CA LYS A 42 -6.12 -10.93 10.42
C LYS A 42 -5.36 -11.88 11.34
N LYS A 43 -4.33 -12.54 10.81
CA LYS A 43 -3.53 -13.53 11.54
C LYS A 43 -2.93 -12.94 12.82
N ARG A 44 -2.33 -11.75 12.76
CA ARG A 44 -1.69 -11.11 13.92
C ARG A 44 -2.71 -10.69 14.98
N ILE A 45 -3.86 -10.15 14.58
CA ILE A 45 -4.93 -9.74 15.49
C ILE A 45 -5.55 -10.95 16.17
N VAL A 46 -5.88 -12.00 15.42
CA VAL A 46 -6.43 -13.26 15.94
C VAL A 46 -5.45 -13.88 16.95
N MET A 47 -4.15 -13.90 16.63
CA MET A 47 -3.13 -14.38 17.56
C MET A 47 -3.08 -13.56 18.85
N ARG A 48 -3.11 -12.23 18.77
CA ARG A 48 -3.10 -11.35 19.95
C ARG A 48 -4.34 -11.58 20.81
N TYR A 49 -5.52 -11.66 20.19
CA TYR A 49 -6.77 -11.91 20.90
C TYR A 49 -6.79 -13.26 21.61
N ARG A 50 -6.33 -14.32 20.94
CA ARG A 50 -6.21 -15.66 21.56
C ARG A 50 -5.22 -15.68 22.73
N ALA A 51 -4.10 -14.96 22.59
CA ALA A 51 -3.10 -14.86 23.65
C ALA A 51 -3.59 -14.06 24.86
N PHE A 52 -4.54 -13.14 24.67
CA PHE A 52 -5.17 -12.41 25.76
C PHE A 52 -6.03 -13.33 26.66
N GLY A 53 -6.74 -14.29 26.06
CA GLY A 53 -7.38 -15.39 26.78
C GLY A 53 -8.68 -15.03 27.53
N MET A 54 -9.16 -13.79 27.40
CA MET A 54 -10.47 -13.38 27.91
C MET A 54 -11.41 -13.06 26.74
N TYR A 55 -12.62 -13.59 26.85
CA TYR A 55 -13.62 -13.53 25.79
C TYR A 55 -14.95 -13.04 26.38
N PRO A 56 -15.49 -11.92 25.89
CA PRO A 56 -16.79 -11.43 26.31
C PRO A 56 -17.88 -12.48 26.06
N VAL A 57 -18.92 -12.51 26.90
CA VAL A 57 -20.08 -13.38 26.66
C VAL A 57 -20.96 -12.81 25.54
N GLU A 58 -21.01 -11.49 25.40
CA GLU A 58 -21.82 -10.80 24.41
C GLU A 58 -21.27 -10.98 23.00
N LEU A 59 -22.18 -11.09 22.02
CA LEU A 59 -21.83 -11.09 20.61
C LEU A 59 -21.68 -9.65 20.13
N MET A 60 -20.65 -9.42 19.33
CA MET A 60 -20.34 -8.10 18.80
C MET A 60 -20.85 -7.96 17.38
N ASN A 61 -21.40 -6.79 17.08
CA ASN A 61 -21.71 -6.42 15.70
C ASN A 61 -20.42 -5.93 15.03
N PRO A 62 -19.97 -6.57 13.95
CA PRO A 62 -18.79 -6.13 13.23
C PRO A 62 -19.06 -4.78 12.56
N ASP A 63 -18.04 -3.92 12.57
CA ASP A 63 -18.03 -2.65 11.84
C ASP A 63 -17.22 -2.78 10.53
N PRO A 64 -17.18 -1.75 9.67
CA PRO A 64 -16.48 -1.84 8.39
C PRO A 64 -14.99 -2.20 8.49
N VAL A 65 -14.27 -1.75 9.53
CA VAL A 65 -12.86 -2.11 9.73
C VAL A 65 -12.74 -3.57 10.16
N PHE A 66 -13.62 -4.02 11.05
CA PHE A 66 -13.69 -5.42 11.44
C PHE A 66 -13.96 -6.31 10.23
N GLU A 67 -14.97 -6.01 9.43
CA GLU A 67 -15.30 -6.76 8.21
C GLU A 67 -14.14 -6.77 7.22
N ARG A 68 -13.43 -5.65 7.10
CA ARG A 68 -12.31 -5.58 6.17
C ARG A 68 -11.11 -6.40 6.62
N VAL A 69 -10.80 -6.39 7.91
CA VAL A 69 -9.57 -6.96 8.45
C VAL A 69 -9.76 -8.39 8.94
N ILE A 70 -10.86 -8.68 9.63
CA ILE A 70 -11.21 -10.00 10.13
C ILE A 70 -12.07 -10.75 9.10
N GLY A 71 -13.04 -10.06 8.50
CA GLY A 71 -14.00 -10.63 7.55
C GLY A 71 -14.80 -11.78 8.14
N ASP A 72 -15.19 -12.73 7.29
CA ASP A 72 -15.90 -13.91 7.76
C ASP A 72 -15.02 -14.68 8.77
N SER A 73 -15.51 -14.71 10.01
CA SER A 73 -14.90 -15.42 11.12
C SER A 73 -14.71 -16.92 10.89
N THR A 74 -15.42 -17.51 9.90
CA THR A 74 -15.36 -18.94 9.55
C THR A 74 -14.37 -19.25 8.42
N GLU A 75 -13.93 -18.25 7.66
CA GLU A 75 -13.04 -18.46 6.52
C GLU A 75 -11.59 -18.69 7.00
N GLY A 76 -11.10 -19.92 6.81
CA GLY A 76 -9.70 -20.31 7.07
C GLY A 76 -9.33 -20.42 8.55
N THR A 77 -10.31 -20.48 9.45
CA THR A 77 -10.16 -20.52 10.91
C THR A 77 -10.78 -21.78 11.48
N ASP A 78 -10.20 -22.32 12.56
CA ASP A 78 -10.80 -23.44 13.27
C ASP A 78 -12.13 -23.03 13.94
N PRO A 79 -13.08 -23.96 14.15
CA PRO A 79 -14.41 -23.62 14.68
C PRO A 79 -14.40 -22.89 16.02
N ILE A 80 -13.41 -23.16 16.87
CA ILE A 80 -13.28 -22.49 18.18
C ILE A 80 -12.87 -21.05 17.95
N THR A 81 -11.80 -20.81 17.18
CA THR A 81 -11.38 -19.45 16.82
C THR A 81 -12.52 -18.67 16.15
N ALA A 82 -13.26 -19.30 15.23
CA ALA A 82 -14.39 -18.66 14.56
C ALA A 82 -15.48 -18.24 15.54
N ALA A 83 -15.82 -19.08 16.52
CA ALA A 83 -16.77 -18.75 17.56
C ALA A 83 -16.26 -17.59 18.44
N LEU A 84 -15.00 -17.62 18.87
CA LEU A 84 -14.40 -16.59 19.71
C LEU A 84 -14.37 -15.21 19.03
N LEU A 85 -14.12 -15.17 17.72
CA LEU A 85 -14.05 -13.90 16.97
C LEU A 85 -15.38 -13.15 16.93
N ARG A 86 -16.52 -13.82 17.12
CA ARG A 86 -17.83 -13.16 17.23
C ARG A 86 -17.97 -12.33 18.51
N HIS A 87 -17.09 -12.53 19.48
CA HIS A 87 -17.03 -11.79 20.73
C HIS A 87 -15.96 -10.70 20.74
N LEU A 88 -15.18 -10.55 19.65
CA LEU A 88 -14.10 -9.58 19.59
C LEU A 88 -14.65 -8.17 19.39
N PHE A 89 -14.34 -7.26 20.31
CA PHE A 89 -14.75 -5.86 20.20
C PHE A 89 -14.11 -5.17 18.98
N PRO A 90 -14.91 -4.49 18.13
CA PRO A 90 -14.38 -3.73 16.99
C PRO A 90 -13.35 -2.66 17.40
N SER A 91 -13.54 -2.01 18.55
CA SER A 91 -12.61 -1.01 19.07
C SER A 91 -11.20 -1.57 19.31
N ALA A 92 -11.09 -2.80 19.83
CA ALA A 92 -9.82 -3.49 19.98
C ALA A 92 -9.18 -3.81 18.62
N VAL A 93 -9.98 -4.20 17.63
CA VAL A 93 -9.50 -4.38 16.24
C VAL A 93 -8.93 -3.08 15.70
N HIS A 94 -9.60 -1.95 15.87
CA HIS A 94 -9.09 -0.64 15.41
C HIS A 94 -7.73 -0.31 16.03
N ALA A 95 -7.60 -0.45 17.35
CA ALA A 95 -6.36 -0.16 18.07
C ALA A 95 -5.21 -1.09 17.63
N MET A 96 -5.50 -2.38 17.43
CA MET A 96 -4.51 -3.33 16.92
C MET A 96 -4.14 -3.05 15.46
N VAL A 97 -5.09 -2.71 14.59
CA VAL A 97 -4.82 -2.31 13.19
C VAL A 97 -3.89 -1.11 13.15
N LEU A 98 -4.18 -0.06 13.92
CA LEU A 98 -3.33 1.13 14.03
C LEU A 98 -1.90 0.77 14.44
N GLN A 99 -1.76 -0.10 15.44
CA GLN A 99 -0.45 -0.56 15.88
C GLN A 99 0.28 -1.35 14.78
N GLN A 100 -0.41 -2.27 14.09
CA GLN A 100 0.21 -3.11 13.06
C GLN A 100 0.57 -2.35 11.79
N LEU A 101 -0.18 -1.30 11.43
CA LEU A 101 0.07 -0.45 10.27
C LEU A 101 1.17 0.60 10.51
N ALA A 102 1.56 0.85 11.76
CA ALA A 102 2.70 1.72 12.04
C ALA A 102 4.03 0.98 11.84
N PRO A 103 5.03 1.57 11.18
CA PRO A 103 6.34 0.96 11.05
C PRO A 103 7.02 0.83 12.42
N VAL A 104 7.91 -0.16 12.54
CA VAL A 104 8.78 -0.29 13.72
C VAL A 104 9.76 0.89 13.74
N PRO A 105 9.91 1.60 14.88
CA PRO A 105 10.87 2.68 15.00
C PRO A 105 12.29 2.22 14.62
N ARG A 106 13.00 3.04 13.83
CA ARG A 106 14.37 2.76 13.35
C ARG A 106 14.50 1.54 12.44
N SER A 107 13.43 1.14 11.74
CA SER A 107 13.57 0.19 10.64
C SER A 107 14.68 0.68 9.69
N PRO A 108 15.63 -0.19 9.28
CA PRO A 108 16.64 0.18 8.29
C PRO A 108 15.98 0.67 7.00
N LEU A 109 16.72 1.42 6.19
CA LEU A 109 16.26 1.78 4.86
C LEU A 109 15.95 0.50 4.10
N VAL A 110 14.70 0.36 3.69
CA VAL A 110 14.19 -0.79 2.93
C VAL A 110 14.21 -0.46 1.45
N ASP A 111 14.60 -1.42 0.62
CA ASP A 111 14.83 -1.21 -0.82
C ASP A 111 13.59 -0.61 -1.51
N GLN A 112 12.37 -0.98 -1.09
CA GLN A 112 11.09 -0.48 -1.60
C GLN A 112 11.01 1.04 -1.63
N TYR A 113 11.47 1.70 -0.56
CA TYR A 113 11.42 3.15 -0.42
C TYR A 113 12.78 3.80 -0.68
N GLY A 114 13.87 3.06 -0.55
CA GLY A 114 15.23 3.52 -0.85
C GLY A 114 15.40 3.97 -2.30
N LEU A 115 14.75 3.28 -3.24
CA LEU A 115 14.77 3.66 -4.65
C LEU A 115 14.18 5.05 -4.92
N PHE A 116 13.22 5.51 -4.12
CA PHE A 116 12.64 6.85 -4.30
C PHE A 116 13.61 7.97 -3.94
N LEU A 117 14.67 7.71 -3.17
CA LEU A 117 15.73 8.70 -2.92
C LEU A 117 16.50 9.05 -4.21
N LEU A 118 16.53 8.12 -5.16
CA LEU A 118 17.20 8.23 -6.45
C LEU A 118 16.27 8.76 -7.56
N ALA A 119 14.97 8.91 -7.28
CA ALA A 119 14.03 9.49 -8.23
C ALA A 119 14.35 10.97 -8.48
N ALA A 120 14.15 11.43 -9.72
CA ALA A 120 14.39 12.81 -10.10
C ALA A 120 13.45 13.77 -9.32
N LYS A 121 14.05 14.88 -8.85
CA LYS A 121 13.41 15.85 -7.96
C LYS A 121 13.10 17.16 -8.69
N PRO A 122 11.97 17.82 -8.37
CA PRO A 122 10.89 17.32 -7.51
C PRO A 122 9.98 16.34 -8.26
N SER A 123 9.34 15.43 -7.53
CA SER A 123 8.27 14.54 -8.04
C SER A 123 7.15 14.49 -7.00
N THR A 124 6.01 13.87 -7.31
CA THR A 124 4.86 13.80 -6.39
C THR A 124 4.59 12.36 -5.99
N PHE A 125 4.46 12.10 -4.70
CA PHE A 125 4.06 10.82 -4.12
C PHE A 125 2.70 10.98 -3.47
N PHE A 126 1.66 10.45 -4.11
CA PHE A 126 0.33 10.32 -3.57
C PHE A 126 0.23 8.97 -2.87
N ASN A 127 0.37 8.99 -1.54
CA ASN A 127 0.54 7.80 -0.72
C ASN A 127 -0.78 7.44 -0.03
N MET A 128 -1.44 6.39 -0.50
CA MET A 128 -2.68 5.87 0.10
C MET A 128 -2.42 5.12 1.42
N ASN A 129 -1.16 4.82 1.72
CA ASN A 129 -0.77 4.16 2.96
C ASN A 129 -0.68 5.15 4.13
N VAL A 130 -1.07 4.70 5.31
CA VAL A 130 -1.05 5.50 6.56
C VAL A 130 0.22 5.27 7.40
N ASP A 131 1.15 4.47 6.91
CA ASP A 131 2.37 4.03 7.62
C ASP A 131 3.43 5.15 7.81
N GLY A 132 3.36 6.22 7.02
CA GLY A 132 4.32 7.33 7.07
C GLY A 132 5.68 7.07 6.43
N LEU A 133 5.88 5.91 5.76
CA LEU A 133 7.15 5.55 5.12
C LEU A 133 7.48 6.50 3.96
N ALA A 134 6.50 6.89 3.16
CA ALA A 134 6.69 7.85 2.06
C ALA A 134 7.21 9.20 2.59
N ARG A 135 6.65 9.70 3.70
CA ARG A 135 7.11 10.95 4.34
C ARG A 135 8.54 10.84 4.85
N GLN A 136 8.91 9.69 5.39
CA GLN A 136 10.24 9.45 5.94
C GLN A 136 11.31 9.40 4.83
N TYR A 137 11.02 8.73 3.72
CA TYR A 137 12.02 8.35 2.72
C TYR A 137 11.97 9.18 1.43
N CYS A 138 10.82 9.73 1.01
CA CYS A 138 10.72 10.51 -0.23
C CYS A 138 11.08 11.99 -0.03
N ARG A 139 12.20 12.28 0.65
CA ARG A 139 12.63 13.65 0.98
C ARG A 139 13.02 14.45 -0.27
N GLY A 140 12.54 15.70 -0.36
CA GLY A 140 12.74 16.59 -1.50
C GLY A 140 11.69 16.44 -2.61
N HIS A 141 10.67 15.61 -2.38
CA HIS A 141 9.50 15.46 -3.23
C HIS A 141 8.25 15.99 -2.52
N TYR A 142 7.16 16.18 -3.27
CA TYR A 142 5.85 16.45 -2.69
C TYR A 142 5.24 15.12 -2.22
N VAL A 143 4.99 14.98 -0.92
CA VAL A 143 4.32 13.79 -0.36
C VAL A 143 2.93 14.19 0.10
N LEU A 144 1.92 13.57 -0.50
CA LEU A 144 0.50 13.79 -0.24
C LEU A 144 -0.07 12.53 0.43
N GLU A 145 -0.64 12.68 1.62
CA GLU A 145 -1.13 11.57 2.46
C GLU A 145 -2.66 11.71 2.64
N PRO A 146 -3.48 11.39 1.63
CA PRO A 146 -4.95 11.55 1.67
C PRO A 146 -5.61 10.79 2.82
N HIS A 147 -5.05 9.65 3.24
CA HIS A 147 -5.55 8.83 4.34
C HIS A 147 -4.95 9.19 5.70
N GLY A 148 -4.18 10.28 5.78
CA GLY A 148 -3.49 10.69 6.99
C GLY A 148 -2.28 9.81 7.30
N ARG A 149 -1.80 9.89 8.55
CA ARG A 149 -0.59 9.20 8.99
C ARG A 149 -0.72 8.76 10.44
N ILE A 150 -0.35 7.51 10.70
CA ILE A 150 -0.29 6.96 12.05
C ILE A 150 0.98 7.47 12.75
N PRO A 151 0.90 8.08 13.94
CA PRO A 151 2.06 8.47 14.74
C PRO A 151 2.70 7.23 15.40
N PRO A 152 3.86 6.73 14.93
CA PRO A 152 4.41 5.46 15.42
C PRO A 152 4.77 5.52 16.90
N ALA A 153 5.24 6.68 17.39
CA ALA A 153 5.58 6.88 18.79
C ALA A 153 4.40 6.71 19.75
N LEU A 154 3.17 6.99 19.29
CA LEU A 154 1.96 6.78 20.08
C LEU A 154 1.58 5.30 20.11
N VAL A 155 1.37 4.70 18.93
CA VAL A 155 0.77 3.37 18.81
C VAL A 155 1.75 2.22 19.09
N ARG A 156 3.04 2.51 19.15
CA ARG A 156 4.10 1.57 19.59
C ARG A 156 4.53 1.78 21.04
N SER A 157 3.83 2.63 21.80
CA SER A 157 4.12 2.84 23.22
C SER A 157 3.52 1.70 24.07
N PRO A 158 4.12 1.36 25.23
CA PRO A 158 3.53 0.37 26.16
C PRO A 158 2.11 0.73 26.60
N ARG A 159 1.79 2.03 26.70
CA ARG A 159 0.44 2.51 27.02
C ARG A 159 -0.59 2.15 25.95
N TRP A 160 -0.17 1.99 24.70
CA TRP A 160 -1.05 1.54 23.64
C TRP A 160 -1.35 0.04 23.76
N ASP A 161 -0.37 -0.76 24.20
CA ASP A 161 -0.59 -2.18 24.51
C ASP A 161 -1.57 -2.33 25.69
N GLU A 162 -1.37 -1.55 26.76
CA GLU A 162 -2.31 -1.49 27.89
C GLU A 162 -3.72 -1.08 27.45
N LEU A 163 -3.83 -0.10 26.54
CA LEU A 163 -5.11 0.31 25.96
C LEU A 163 -5.76 -0.84 25.16
N ILE A 164 -5.00 -1.57 24.35
CA ILE A 164 -5.53 -2.72 23.61
C ILE A 164 -6.12 -3.75 24.58
N ASP A 165 -5.42 -4.04 25.69
CA ASP A 165 -5.87 -5.01 26.68
C ASP A 165 -7.16 -4.54 27.38
N ILE A 166 -7.24 -3.26 27.74
CA ILE A 166 -8.46 -2.64 28.27
C ILE A 166 -9.62 -2.73 27.26
N LEU A 167 -9.36 -2.52 25.97
CA LEU A 167 -10.39 -2.60 24.94
C LEU A 167 -10.85 -4.04 24.70
N LEU A 168 -9.94 -5.02 24.82
CA LEU A 168 -10.28 -6.44 24.73
C LEU A 168 -11.12 -6.91 25.93
N GLU A 169 -10.86 -6.38 27.13
CA GLU A 169 -11.60 -6.74 28.34
C GLU A 169 -12.96 -6.04 28.45
N PHE A 170 -13.00 -4.72 28.22
CA PHE A 170 -14.14 -3.89 28.57
C PHE A 170 -14.90 -3.31 27.36
N GLY A 171 -14.34 -3.40 26.16
CA GLY A 171 -15.05 -2.97 24.95
C GLY A 171 -15.32 -1.47 24.84
N PHE A 172 -14.54 -0.63 25.52
CA PHE A 172 -14.67 0.83 25.39
C PHE A 172 -14.46 1.31 23.94
N THR A 173 -14.88 2.54 23.65
CA THR A 173 -14.60 3.16 22.35
C THR A 173 -13.10 3.43 22.21
N ALA A 174 -12.51 2.97 21.11
CA ALA A 174 -11.10 3.25 20.82
C ALA A 174 -10.89 4.74 20.50
N PRO A 175 -9.78 5.36 20.94
CA PRO A 175 -9.45 6.71 20.55
C PRO A 175 -9.22 6.78 19.04
N GLN A 176 -9.89 7.73 18.39
CA GLN A 176 -9.65 8.01 16.98
C GLN A 176 -8.38 8.87 16.83
N ILE A 177 -7.55 8.54 15.84
CA ILE A 177 -6.41 9.38 15.46
C ILE A 177 -6.90 10.38 14.40
N PRO A 178 -6.94 11.69 14.68
CA PRO A 178 -7.51 12.67 13.76
C PRO A 178 -6.85 12.62 12.37
N GLY A 179 -7.68 12.58 11.34
CA GLY A 179 -7.26 12.57 9.94
C GLY A 179 -6.82 11.21 9.39
N VAL A 180 -6.63 10.19 10.23
CA VAL A 180 -6.32 8.82 9.77
C VAL A 180 -7.59 8.13 9.28
N LEU A 181 -7.53 7.55 8.08
CA LEU A 181 -8.56 6.64 7.57
C LEU A 181 -8.03 5.21 7.68
N LEU A 182 -8.78 4.36 8.39
CA LEU A 182 -8.50 2.93 8.48
C LEU A 182 -8.95 2.19 7.21
N PRO A 183 -8.57 0.93 7.01
CA PRO A 183 -9.05 0.10 5.91
C PRO A 183 -10.56 -0.13 6.02
N GLN A 184 -11.34 0.77 5.43
CA GLN A 184 -12.80 0.75 5.35
C GLN A 184 -13.21 1.57 4.11
N PRO A 185 -14.48 1.49 3.66
CA PRO A 185 -14.95 2.32 2.56
C PRO A 185 -14.67 3.81 2.81
N GLU A 186 -14.13 4.49 1.80
CA GLU A 186 -13.82 5.90 1.87
C GLU A 186 -15.10 6.73 2.12
N PRO A 187 -15.06 7.76 2.97
CA PRO A 187 -16.18 8.68 3.07
C PRO A 187 -16.32 9.47 1.77
N VAL A 188 -17.56 9.76 1.35
CA VAL A 188 -17.87 10.56 0.13
C VAL A 188 -17.20 11.94 0.10
N THR A 189 -16.77 12.44 1.26
CA THR A 189 -16.08 13.72 1.40
C THR A 189 -14.55 13.61 1.36
N VAL A 190 -13.97 12.42 1.18
CA VAL A 190 -12.51 12.20 1.24
C VAL A 190 -11.76 13.07 0.22
N THR A 191 -12.33 13.27 -0.96
CA THR A 191 -11.75 14.07 -2.05
C THR A 191 -11.75 15.57 -1.78
N SER A 192 -12.45 16.03 -0.73
CA SER A 192 -12.37 17.42 -0.25
C SER A 192 -11.10 17.71 0.56
N ARG A 193 -10.34 16.68 0.97
CA ARG A 193 -9.10 16.84 1.71
C ARG A 193 -8.05 17.59 0.88
N ALA A 194 -7.22 18.38 1.56
CA ALA A 194 -6.19 19.21 0.91
C ALA A 194 -5.23 18.40 0.01
N ALA A 195 -4.96 17.13 0.34
CA ALA A 195 -4.15 16.23 -0.47
C ALA A 195 -4.69 16.06 -1.90
N TYR A 196 -5.99 15.90 -2.09
CA TYR A 196 -6.61 15.76 -3.41
C TYR A 196 -6.58 17.07 -4.20
N SER A 197 -6.82 18.21 -3.54
CA SER A 197 -6.68 19.53 -4.18
C SER A 197 -5.24 19.80 -4.65
N ALA A 198 -4.25 19.41 -3.85
CA ALA A 198 -2.84 19.51 -4.23
C ALA A 198 -2.49 18.55 -5.37
N ALA A 199 -2.98 17.30 -5.30
CA ALA A 199 -2.78 16.31 -6.34
C ALA A 199 -3.31 16.78 -7.69
N ARG A 200 -4.53 17.35 -7.74
CA ARG A 200 -5.12 17.87 -8.98
C ARG A 200 -4.23 18.92 -9.65
N ARG A 201 -3.58 19.79 -8.87
CA ARG A 201 -2.65 20.82 -9.38
C ARG A 201 -1.31 20.24 -9.83
N LEU A 202 -0.77 19.29 -9.07
CA LEU A 202 0.54 18.70 -9.35
C LEU A 202 0.49 17.69 -10.51
N PHE A 203 -0.64 17.00 -10.68
CA PHE A 203 -0.82 15.96 -11.70
C PHE A 203 -0.68 16.51 -13.12
N SER A 204 -1.17 17.72 -13.40
CA SER A 204 -1.07 18.36 -14.73
C SER A 204 0.36 18.64 -15.18
N HIS A 205 1.34 18.60 -14.28
CA HIS A 205 2.75 18.77 -14.61
C HIS A 205 3.46 17.43 -14.91
N GLY A 206 2.82 16.31 -14.58
CA GLY A 206 3.41 14.99 -14.72
C GLY A 206 3.30 14.42 -16.13
N ARG A 207 4.41 13.90 -16.65
CA ARG A 207 4.44 13.15 -17.92
C ARG A 207 4.23 11.66 -17.72
N TYR A 208 4.55 11.17 -16.53
CA TYR A 208 4.44 9.79 -16.12
C TYR A 208 3.58 9.68 -14.87
N LEU A 209 2.66 8.71 -14.89
CA LEU A 209 2.02 8.17 -13.71
C LEU A 209 2.62 6.79 -13.44
N VAL A 210 3.10 6.56 -12.22
CA VAL A 210 3.58 5.26 -11.78
C VAL A 210 2.70 4.80 -10.62
N ILE A 211 1.96 3.71 -10.84
CA ILE A 211 1.08 3.11 -9.82
C ILE A 211 1.80 1.90 -9.25
N ILE A 212 2.01 1.87 -7.94
CA ILE A 212 2.72 0.79 -7.25
C ILE A 212 1.81 0.17 -6.21
N GLY A 213 1.38 -1.07 -6.46
CA GLY A 213 0.71 -1.89 -5.46
C GLY A 213 -0.63 -1.35 -4.98
N TYR A 214 -1.32 -0.57 -5.81
CA TYR A 214 -2.62 0.01 -5.47
C TYR A 214 -3.73 -0.61 -6.30
N SER A 215 -4.80 -1.02 -5.63
CA SER A 215 -5.95 -1.73 -6.22
C SER A 215 -7.28 -0.99 -6.06
N PHE A 216 -7.27 0.26 -5.58
CA PHE A 216 -8.49 1.04 -5.27
C PHE A 216 -9.41 0.31 -4.30
N GLY A 217 -8.83 -0.37 -3.31
CA GLY A 217 -9.59 -1.10 -2.31
C GLY A 217 -10.37 -2.30 -2.86
N LYS A 218 -10.07 -2.81 -4.07
CA LYS A 218 -10.76 -3.99 -4.62
C LYS A 218 -10.78 -5.12 -3.60
N SER A 219 -11.98 -5.55 -3.19
CA SER A 219 -12.15 -6.75 -2.40
C SER A 219 -12.37 -7.95 -3.33
N PRO A 220 -11.57 -9.04 -3.21
CA PRO A 220 -11.84 -10.26 -3.95
C PRO A 220 -13.22 -10.87 -3.68
N GLN A 221 -13.79 -10.57 -2.51
CA GLN A 221 -15.03 -11.18 -2.01
C GLN A 221 -16.30 -10.46 -2.47
N PHE A 222 -16.25 -9.15 -2.71
CA PHE A 222 -17.45 -8.33 -2.88
C PHE A 222 -17.62 -7.71 -4.26
N ASP A 223 -16.65 -7.87 -5.18
CA ASP A 223 -16.60 -7.18 -6.48
C ASP A 223 -16.87 -5.66 -6.40
N THR A 224 -16.62 -5.08 -5.22
CA THR A 224 -16.76 -3.66 -4.90
C THR A 224 -15.39 -3.03 -4.61
N PHE A 225 -15.40 -1.70 -4.58
CA PHE A 225 -14.24 -0.87 -4.25
C PHE A 225 -14.47 -0.24 -2.88
N ASP A 226 -13.48 -0.32 -1.99
CA ASP A 226 -13.49 0.52 -0.80
C ASP A 226 -13.14 1.98 -1.16
N ASP A 227 -12.34 2.19 -2.21
CA ASP A 227 -11.79 3.50 -2.59
C ASP A 227 -12.46 4.06 -3.87
N VAL A 228 -13.80 4.03 -3.94
CA VAL A 228 -14.57 4.53 -5.09
C VAL A 228 -14.25 5.99 -5.38
N GLU A 229 -14.15 6.82 -4.33
CA GLU A 229 -13.96 8.26 -4.47
C GLU A 229 -12.55 8.58 -4.98
N ALA A 230 -11.52 7.89 -4.48
CA ALA A 230 -10.18 7.99 -5.05
C ALA A 230 -10.13 7.49 -6.49
N PHE A 231 -10.82 6.41 -6.81
CA PHE A 231 -10.91 5.90 -8.18
C PHE A 231 -11.50 6.94 -9.12
N GLU A 232 -12.65 7.51 -8.77
CA GLU A 232 -13.33 8.53 -9.58
C GLU A 232 -12.47 9.78 -9.76
N PHE A 233 -11.80 10.23 -8.69
CA PHE A 233 -10.84 11.32 -8.76
C PHE A 233 -9.71 11.03 -9.76
N PHE A 234 -9.06 9.87 -9.69
CA PHE A 234 -7.98 9.53 -10.60
C PHE A 234 -8.47 9.28 -12.02
N ARG A 235 -9.68 8.74 -12.20
CA ARG A 235 -10.32 8.54 -13.51
C ARG A 235 -10.43 9.86 -14.27
N GLU A 236 -10.79 10.95 -13.59
CA GLU A 236 -10.80 12.29 -14.20
C GLU A 236 -9.40 12.75 -14.62
N LEU A 237 -8.41 12.57 -13.74
CA LEU A 237 -7.03 13.03 -13.99
C LEU A 237 -6.36 12.25 -15.12
N LEU A 238 -6.61 10.96 -15.20
CA LEU A 238 -6.03 10.03 -16.17
C LEU A 238 -6.32 10.44 -17.62
N ARG A 239 -7.45 11.10 -17.90
CA ARG A 239 -7.74 11.63 -19.26
C ARG A 239 -6.68 12.60 -19.79
N SER A 240 -5.94 13.23 -18.88
CA SER A 240 -4.87 14.19 -19.21
C SER A 240 -3.46 13.62 -19.02
N SER A 241 -3.33 12.36 -18.61
CA SER A 241 -2.03 11.77 -18.30
C SER A 241 -1.28 11.33 -19.57
N GLY A 242 0.04 11.37 -19.51
CA GLY A 242 0.91 10.91 -20.60
C GLY A 242 1.01 9.39 -20.64
N LYS A 243 2.03 8.85 -19.98
CA LYS A 243 2.28 7.40 -19.88
C LYS A 243 2.00 6.90 -18.47
N THR A 244 1.37 5.75 -18.37
CA THR A 244 1.08 5.11 -17.08
C THR A 244 1.87 3.80 -16.99
N VAL A 245 2.64 3.62 -15.91
CA VAL A 245 3.32 2.36 -15.57
C VAL A 245 2.66 1.79 -14.32
N LEU A 246 2.13 0.58 -14.41
CA LEU A 246 1.42 -0.09 -13.31
C LEU A 246 2.24 -1.29 -12.85
N ILE A 247 2.61 -1.31 -11.57
CA ILE A 247 3.37 -2.38 -10.93
C ILE A 247 2.47 -3.04 -9.90
N SER A 248 2.11 -4.29 -10.15
CA SER A 248 1.27 -5.12 -9.29
C SER A 248 1.45 -6.58 -9.72
N PRO A 249 1.43 -7.58 -8.83
CA PRO A 249 1.44 -8.98 -9.23
C PRO A 249 0.22 -9.37 -10.08
N ASP A 250 -0.92 -8.70 -9.87
CA ASP A 250 -2.10 -8.80 -10.72
C ASP A 250 -2.50 -7.39 -11.21
N PRO A 251 -1.93 -6.92 -12.34
CA PRO A 251 -2.20 -5.58 -12.85
C PRO A 251 -3.47 -5.53 -13.72
N GLY A 252 -4.06 -6.67 -14.08
CA GLY A 252 -5.04 -6.74 -15.17
C GLY A 252 -6.28 -5.87 -14.95
N PHE A 253 -6.83 -5.91 -13.73
CA PHE A 253 -8.01 -5.11 -13.38
C PHE A 253 -7.72 -3.60 -13.35
N VAL A 254 -6.71 -3.17 -12.60
CA VAL A 254 -6.36 -1.75 -12.49
C VAL A 254 -5.91 -1.21 -13.85
N GLY A 255 -5.20 -2.02 -14.63
CA GLY A 255 -4.79 -1.69 -15.98
C GLY A 255 -5.97 -1.54 -16.94
N PHE A 256 -6.99 -2.40 -16.83
CA PHE A 256 -8.25 -2.25 -17.56
C PHE A 256 -8.93 -0.91 -17.23
N LEU A 257 -9.11 -0.62 -15.94
CA LEU A 257 -9.73 0.64 -15.50
C LEU A 257 -8.95 1.88 -15.97
N CYS A 258 -7.62 1.83 -15.91
CA CYS A 258 -6.78 2.92 -16.41
C CYS A 258 -6.96 3.11 -17.93
N ARG A 259 -7.01 2.02 -18.71
CA ARG A 259 -7.23 2.10 -20.16
C ARG A 259 -8.59 2.67 -20.51
N GLU A 260 -9.64 2.25 -19.80
CA GLU A 260 -10.98 2.81 -19.98
C GLU A 260 -11.02 4.32 -19.67
N ALA A 261 -10.38 4.73 -18.57
CA ALA A 261 -10.31 6.14 -18.18
C ALA A 261 -9.53 7.00 -19.19
N MET A 262 -8.40 6.49 -19.68
CA MET A 262 -7.48 7.21 -20.55
C MET A 262 -7.90 7.21 -22.03
N GLN A 263 -8.83 6.32 -22.42
CA GLN A 263 -9.23 6.10 -23.82
C GLN A 263 -8.04 5.84 -24.78
N CYS A 264 -6.89 5.41 -24.26
CA CYS A 264 -5.68 5.21 -25.03
C CYS A 264 -4.82 4.04 -24.50
N SER A 265 -3.80 3.66 -25.27
CA SER A 265 -2.98 2.46 -25.06
C SER A 265 -1.70 2.68 -24.23
N SER A 266 -1.50 3.86 -23.62
CA SER A 266 -0.25 4.19 -22.90
C SER A 266 -0.17 3.63 -21.48
N VAL A 267 -0.93 2.57 -21.19
CA VAL A 267 -0.89 1.82 -19.93
C VAL A 267 0.06 0.63 -20.07
N HIS A 268 1.14 0.65 -19.30
CA HIS A 268 2.19 -0.35 -19.31
C HIS A 268 2.15 -1.16 -18.01
N GLU A 269 1.61 -2.37 -18.10
CA GLU A 269 1.51 -3.29 -16.97
C GLU A 269 2.82 -4.04 -16.76
N LEU A 270 3.30 -4.06 -15.52
CA LEU A 270 4.47 -4.80 -15.07
C LEU A 270 4.01 -5.78 -13.97
N PRO A 271 3.70 -7.04 -14.31
CA PRO A 271 3.12 -8.03 -13.40
C PRO A 271 4.16 -8.57 -12.41
N LEU A 272 4.67 -7.72 -11.52
CA LEU A 272 5.77 -8.02 -10.61
C LEU A 272 5.47 -7.55 -9.18
N TYR A 273 6.03 -8.25 -8.21
CA TYR A 273 6.02 -7.83 -6.80
C TYR A 273 7.02 -6.69 -6.56
N TRP A 274 6.57 -5.60 -5.94
CA TRP A 274 7.39 -4.39 -5.75
C TRP A 274 8.58 -4.61 -4.80
N ASP A 275 8.40 -5.38 -3.73
CA ASP A 275 9.46 -5.73 -2.80
C ASP A 275 10.59 -6.52 -3.49
N CYS A 276 10.26 -7.55 -4.26
CA CYS A 276 11.25 -8.28 -5.08
C CYS A 276 11.90 -7.40 -6.14
N LEU A 277 11.11 -6.58 -6.86
CA LEU A 277 11.61 -5.72 -7.93
C LEU A 277 12.55 -4.64 -7.38
N SER A 278 12.17 -4.02 -6.27
CA SER A 278 12.98 -2.97 -5.64
C SER A 278 14.30 -3.52 -5.09
N ALA A 279 14.28 -4.72 -4.48
CA ALA A 279 15.49 -5.41 -4.04
C ALA A 279 16.40 -5.79 -5.22
N ALA A 280 15.83 -6.31 -6.31
CA ALA A 280 16.58 -6.64 -7.52
C ALA A 280 17.26 -5.39 -8.12
N ILE A 281 16.53 -4.29 -8.28
CA ILE A 281 17.08 -3.02 -8.78
C ILE A 281 18.19 -2.51 -7.86
N SER A 282 17.96 -2.49 -6.55
CA SER A 282 18.93 -2.01 -5.56
C SER A 282 20.20 -2.84 -5.57
N SER A 283 20.06 -4.15 -5.74
CA SER A 283 21.17 -5.10 -5.89
C SER A 283 22.02 -4.78 -7.13
N VAL A 284 21.39 -4.56 -8.29
CA VAL A 284 22.11 -4.19 -9.52
C VAL A 284 22.81 -2.84 -9.40
N LEU A 285 22.16 -1.84 -8.79
CA LEU A 285 22.78 -0.53 -8.55
C LEU A 285 24.03 -0.63 -7.66
N ARG A 286 23.96 -1.42 -6.58
CA ARG A 286 25.11 -1.65 -5.70
C ARG A 286 26.28 -2.30 -6.44
N ASP A 287 26.02 -3.35 -7.21
CA ASP A 287 27.09 -4.11 -7.89
C ASP A 287 27.71 -3.33 -9.06
N SER A 288 26.91 -2.55 -9.76
CA SER A 288 27.38 -1.75 -10.90
C SER A 288 28.03 -0.43 -10.48
N GLY A 289 27.89 -0.02 -9.21
CA GLY A 289 28.33 1.29 -8.71
C GLY A 289 27.52 2.48 -9.27
N GLN A 290 26.45 2.22 -10.03
CA GLN A 290 25.60 3.25 -10.62
C GLN A 290 24.74 3.94 -9.57
N ARG A 291 24.44 5.23 -9.79
CA ARG A 291 23.65 6.04 -8.85
C ARG A 291 22.41 6.67 -9.49
N ASP A 292 22.08 6.31 -10.72
CA ASP A 292 20.91 6.81 -11.43
C ASP A 292 20.19 5.70 -12.21
N PHE A 293 18.94 5.96 -12.57
CA PHE A 293 18.10 5.01 -13.31
C PHE A 293 18.33 5.03 -14.83
N SER A 294 19.02 6.05 -15.35
CA SER A 294 19.23 6.15 -16.80
C SER A 294 20.17 5.03 -17.28
N SER A 295 21.22 4.74 -16.50
CA SER A 295 22.17 3.65 -16.75
C SER A 295 21.54 2.26 -16.65
N LEU A 296 20.50 2.09 -15.82
CA LEU A 296 19.79 0.81 -15.65
C LEU A 296 18.98 0.37 -16.88
N SER A 297 18.69 1.27 -17.83
CA SER A 297 17.94 0.92 -19.05
C SER A 297 18.64 -0.15 -19.90
N GLY A 298 19.97 -0.21 -19.84
CA GLY A 298 20.78 -1.27 -20.46
C GLY A 298 20.84 -2.57 -19.65
N MET A 299 20.48 -2.54 -18.37
CA MET A 299 20.63 -3.65 -17.41
C MET A 299 19.30 -4.35 -17.09
N THR A 300 18.24 -4.10 -17.86
CA THR A 300 16.92 -4.69 -17.61
C THR A 300 16.92 -6.22 -17.52
N SER A 301 17.77 -6.90 -18.29
CA SER A 301 17.90 -8.36 -18.23
C SER A 301 18.45 -8.84 -16.90
N GLU A 302 19.45 -8.15 -16.37
CA GLU A 302 20.07 -8.48 -15.08
C GLU A 302 19.08 -8.23 -13.93
N VAL A 303 18.34 -7.11 -13.98
CA VAL A 303 17.29 -6.81 -12.99
C VAL A 303 16.21 -7.88 -13.00
N LEU A 304 15.72 -8.27 -14.18
CA LEU A 304 14.68 -9.31 -14.28
C LEU A 304 15.18 -10.69 -13.84
N TYR A 305 16.43 -11.04 -14.18
CA TYR A 305 17.04 -12.28 -13.70
C TYR A 305 17.09 -12.35 -12.16
N ARG A 306 17.53 -11.26 -11.50
CA ARG A 306 17.55 -11.20 -10.03
C ARG A 306 16.15 -11.19 -9.43
N TYR A 307 15.21 -10.49 -10.07
CA TYR A 307 13.80 -10.51 -9.66
C TYR A 307 13.25 -11.94 -9.69
N ASP A 308 13.43 -12.66 -10.79
CA ASP A 308 12.89 -14.01 -10.98
C ASP A 308 13.40 -14.93 -9.86
N ARG A 309 14.71 -14.88 -9.54
CA ARG A 309 15.30 -15.60 -8.41
C ARG A 309 14.68 -15.25 -7.05
N LEU A 310 14.53 -13.96 -6.74
CA LEU A 310 13.94 -13.52 -5.46
C LEU A 310 12.47 -13.94 -5.34
N SER A 311 11.73 -13.91 -6.45
CA SER A 311 10.30 -14.27 -6.46
C SER A 311 10.07 -15.78 -6.29
N GLU A 312 10.99 -16.62 -6.78
CA GLU A 312 10.97 -18.06 -6.55
C GLU A 312 11.17 -18.39 -5.06
N GLU A 313 12.09 -17.71 -4.39
CA GLU A 313 12.38 -17.89 -2.96
C GLU A 313 11.19 -17.52 -2.05
N GLN A 314 10.35 -16.57 -2.45
CA GLN A 314 9.14 -16.19 -1.70
C GLN A 314 7.93 -17.09 -1.93
N SER A 315 7.96 -17.94 -2.98
CA SER A 315 6.85 -18.82 -3.33
C SER A 315 6.92 -20.19 -2.64
N VAL A 316 7.98 -20.43 -1.85
CA VAL A 316 8.23 -21.64 -1.05
C VAL A 316 7.83 -21.39 0.40
#